data_AF-A0A1Y3ML87-F1
#
_entry.id   AF-A0A1Y3ML87-F1
#
_cell.length_a   1.000
_cell.length_b   1.000
_cell.length_c   1.000
_cell.angle_alpha   90.00
_cell.angle_beta   90.00
_cell.angle_gamma   90.00
#
_symmetry.space_group_name_H-M   'P 1'
#
loop_
_entity.id
_entity.type
_entity.pdbx_description
1 polymer ?
#
loop_
_entity_poly.entity_id
_entity_poly.type
_entity_poly.pdbx_seq_one_letter_code
_entity_poly.pdbx_strand_id
1 'polypeptide(L)'
;MSRARNQNKNPNDPIFIESEETKFKGISFNYSENFNRITELSPDNYPSWRANILYLLMINNLEEYVVKEKVKKLKKRNIAESLDNYLEDKFDQNLVYDQSTSLLDIKNDVMVKWIIINSLSENTRRIVEGQGKTAFQVWKILERSFTASPEKRKIEIKNKLNNLKYNEDEDINIFLAKLQNTIDELEIIDHELSDTVKAGILNRALPDNLRFINVFQFKNDWKKLCNYAKDVIPDIIFSNAKETIKLEEKSLFLMRSNQTNKNKKQIDLFQMKKEKMVNASNVECLAISLVTVEIKIFKTKAKQDIADLTTKKETTLKEENSIVTKQQKIKKNN
;
A
#
# COMPACT_ATOMS: atom_id res chain seq x y z
N MET A 1 112.37 1.23 -9.31
CA MET A 1 111.42 0.42 -10.10
C MET A 1 110.18 0.20 -9.24
N SER A 2 108.92 0.47 -9.59
CA SER A 2 108.31 1.08 -10.77
C SER A 2 106.89 1.55 -10.39
N ARG A 3 106.69 2.86 -10.53
CA ARG A 3 105.51 3.65 -10.95
C ARG A 3 104.08 3.18 -10.60
N ALA A 4 103.42 4.04 -9.81
CA ALA A 4 101.97 4.22 -9.72
C ALA A 4 101.33 4.61 -11.07
N ARG A 5 100.14 4.08 -11.36
CA ARG A 5 99.27 4.49 -12.47
C ARG A 5 98.09 5.29 -11.93
N ASN A 6 98.12 6.60 -12.19
CA ASN A 6 96.96 7.48 -12.22
C ASN A 6 96.02 7.06 -13.37
N GLN A 7 94.73 6.88 -13.07
CA GLN A 7 93.68 6.87 -14.09
C GLN A 7 92.84 8.14 -13.93
N ASN A 8 92.92 8.99 -14.96
CA ASN A 8 92.05 10.13 -15.23
C ASN A 8 90.58 9.67 -15.25
N LYS A 9 89.74 10.25 -14.38
CA LYS A 9 88.28 10.27 -14.55
C LYS A 9 87.88 11.60 -15.17
N ASN A 10 87.08 11.50 -16.22
CA ASN A 10 86.55 12.58 -17.04
C ASN A 10 85.49 13.37 -16.24
N PRO A 11 85.41 14.73 -16.27
CA PRO A 11 84.49 15.49 -15.43
C PRO A 11 83.09 15.74 -16.04
N ASN A 12 82.72 15.09 -17.14
CA ASN A 12 81.53 15.44 -17.92
C ASN A 12 80.47 14.33 -18.05
N ASP A 13 80.42 13.37 -17.12
CA ASP A 13 79.28 12.45 -17.09
C ASP A 13 78.08 13.16 -16.43
N PRO A 14 76.92 13.26 -17.11
CA PRO A 14 75.73 13.86 -16.53
C PRO A 14 75.28 13.02 -15.33
N ILE A 15 75.18 13.67 -14.18
CA ILE A 15 74.56 13.11 -12.98
C ILE A 15 73.10 12.85 -13.33
N PHE A 16 72.78 11.60 -13.63
CA PHE A 16 71.41 11.13 -13.74
C PHE A 16 70.85 11.08 -12.31
N ILE A 17 70.20 12.17 -11.90
CA ILE A 17 69.36 12.17 -10.71
C ILE A 17 68.14 11.35 -11.11
N GLU A 18 68.14 10.05 -10.76
CA GLU A 18 66.91 9.27 -10.68
C GLU A 18 65.98 10.02 -9.72
N SER A 19 65.02 10.75 -10.29
CA SER A 19 63.88 11.25 -9.53
C SER A 19 63.22 10.02 -8.91
N GLU A 20 63.17 9.98 -7.58
CA GLU A 20 62.38 9.00 -6.83
C GLU A 20 60.94 9.05 -7.35
N GLU A 21 60.63 8.15 -8.27
CA GLU A 21 59.26 7.82 -8.63
C GLU A 21 58.62 7.26 -7.36
N THR A 22 57.85 8.11 -6.68
CA THR A 22 56.90 7.69 -5.67
C THR A 22 55.97 6.67 -6.32
N LYS A 23 56.29 5.39 -6.15
CA LYS A 23 55.42 4.26 -6.44
C LYS A 23 54.19 4.36 -5.54
N PHE A 24 53.26 5.22 -5.90
CA PHE A 24 51.88 5.06 -5.50
C PHE A 24 51.47 3.69 -6.03
N LYS A 25 51.30 2.72 -5.12
CA LYS A 25 50.59 1.48 -5.40
C LYS A 25 49.20 1.89 -5.87
N GLY A 26 49.06 2.08 -7.17
CA GLY A 26 47.80 2.40 -7.81
C GLY A 26 46.85 1.27 -7.50
N ILE A 27 45.91 1.52 -6.58
CA ILE A 27 44.66 0.79 -6.59
C ILE A 27 44.08 1.08 -7.97
N SER A 28 44.19 0.11 -8.87
CA SER A 28 43.48 0.10 -10.14
C SER A 28 41.99 0.03 -9.80
N PHE A 29 41.38 1.19 -9.59
CA PHE A 29 39.93 1.29 -9.59
C PHE A 29 39.52 1.06 -11.04
N ASN A 30 39.18 -0.19 -11.33
CA ASN A 30 38.32 -0.47 -12.47
C ASN A 30 37.05 0.32 -12.17
N TYR A 31 36.85 1.47 -12.85
CA TYR A 31 35.68 2.34 -12.70
C TYR A 31 34.46 1.57 -13.21
N SER A 32 34.08 0.56 -12.45
CA SER A 32 33.08 -0.46 -12.74
C SER A 32 31.76 0.25 -12.96
N GLU A 33 31.13 -0.02 -14.11
CA GLU A 33 29.73 0.16 -14.55
C GLU A 33 28.90 1.35 -14.02
N ASN A 34 28.98 1.72 -12.74
CA ASN A 34 28.24 2.78 -12.07
C ASN A 34 28.63 4.20 -12.54
N PHE A 35 29.90 4.47 -12.86
CA PHE A 35 30.32 5.80 -13.32
C PHE A 35 30.05 6.06 -14.82
N ASN A 36 29.80 4.99 -15.58
CA ASN A 36 29.38 5.08 -16.98
C ASN A 36 27.86 5.20 -17.15
N ARG A 37 27.09 5.24 -16.04
CA ARG A 37 25.64 5.41 -16.11
C ARG A 37 25.31 6.88 -16.35
N ILE A 38 25.00 7.16 -17.61
CA ILE A 38 24.29 8.37 -18.03
C ILE A 38 23.01 8.48 -17.19
N THR A 39 22.88 9.56 -16.41
CA THR A 39 21.76 9.78 -15.49
C THR A 39 20.95 10.99 -15.94
N GLU A 40 19.63 10.83 -16.05
CA GLU A 40 18.71 11.97 -16.20
C GLU A 40 18.46 12.59 -14.83
N LEU A 41 18.87 13.85 -14.65
CA LEU A 41 18.76 14.50 -13.36
C LEU A 41 17.34 14.97 -13.09
N SER A 42 16.91 14.76 -11.85
CA SER A 42 15.71 15.31 -11.24
C SER A 42 16.05 15.86 -9.86
N PRO A 43 15.18 16.70 -9.26
CA PRO A 43 15.40 17.16 -7.90
C PRO A 43 15.57 16.03 -6.87
N ASP A 44 14.93 14.88 -7.11
CA ASP A 44 14.97 13.73 -6.21
C ASP A 44 16.31 12.98 -6.25
N ASN A 45 16.91 12.82 -7.45
CA ASN A 45 18.14 12.05 -7.61
C ASN A 45 19.42 12.91 -7.59
N TYR A 46 19.29 14.23 -7.78
CA TYR A 46 20.41 15.15 -7.85
C TYR A 46 21.34 15.11 -6.63
N PRO A 47 20.85 15.04 -5.37
CA PRO A 47 21.74 14.95 -4.22
C PRO A 47 22.66 13.71 -4.24
N SER A 48 22.12 12.56 -4.65
CA SER A 48 22.87 11.31 -4.75
C SER A 48 23.90 11.36 -5.88
N TRP A 49 23.48 11.84 -7.07
CA TRP A 49 24.39 12.06 -8.19
C TRP A 49 25.52 13.04 -7.83
N ARG A 50 25.17 14.17 -7.19
CA ARG A 50 26.13 15.21 -6.76
C ARG A 50 27.18 14.64 -5.83
N ALA A 51 26.77 13.83 -4.85
CA ALA A 51 27.69 13.16 -3.93
C ALA A 51 28.64 12.21 -4.67
N ASN A 52 28.12 11.38 -5.59
CA ASN A 52 28.93 10.43 -6.36
C ASN A 52 29.98 11.14 -7.23
N ILE A 53 29.60 12.23 -7.90
CA ILE A 53 30.55 13.02 -8.70
C ILE A 53 31.58 13.70 -7.79
N LEU A 54 31.17 14.26 -6.65
CA LEU A 54 32.14 14.86 -5.71
C LEU A 54 33.15 13.83 -5.20
N TYR A 55 32.72 12.61 -4.85
CA TYR A 55 33.65 11.55 -4.46
C TYR A 55 34.64 11.21 -5.57
N LEU A 56 34.17 11.10 -6.82
CA LEU A 56 35.04 10.87 -7.98
C LEU A 56 36.07 12.00 -8.14
N LEU A 57 35.64 13.25 -8.01
CA LEU A 57 36.54 14.40 -8.12
C LEU A 57 37.55 14.43 -6.97
N MET A 58 37.13 14.15 -5.73
CA MET A 58 38.01 14.10 -4.56
C MET A 58 39.08 13.03 -4.69
N ILE A 59 38.74 11.83 -5.17
CA ILE A 59 39.71 10.75 -5.41
C ILE A 59 40.81 11.18 -6.40
N ASN A 60 40.48 12.10 -7.31
CA ASN A 60 41.40 12.62 -8.31
C ASN A 60 41.99 14.01 -7.95
N ASN A 61 41.73 14.55 -6.75
CA ASN A 61 42.10 15.91 -6.32
C ASN A 61 41.62 17.02 -7.27
N LEU A 62 40.38 16.90 -7.75
CA LEU A 62 39.76 17.80 -8.73
C LEU A 62 38.54 18.55 -8.18
N GLU A 63 38.19 18.36 -6.91
CA GLU A 63 36.98 18.92 -6.30
C GLU A 63 37.00 20.45 -6.22
N GLU A 64 38.18 21.07 -6.14
CA GLU A 64 38.28 22.52 -6.06
C GLU A 64 37.68 23.23 -7.29
N TYR A 65 37.66 22.59 -8.46
CA TYR A 65 37.17 23.16 -9.72
C TYR A 65 35.64 23.24 -9.80
N VAL A 66 34.91 22.54 -8.92
CA VAL A 66 33.45 22.69 -8.78
C VAL A 66 33.04 23.53 -7.58
N VAL A 67 33.93 23.66 -6.59
CA VAL A 67 33.69 24.45 -5.36
C VAL A 67 34.10 25.91 -5.54
N LYS A 68 35.21 26.18 -6.24
CA LYS A 68 35.80 27.50 -6.43
C LYS A 68 35.95 27.80 -7.93
N GLU A 69 35.79 29.06 -8.32
CA GLU A 69 36.04 29.50 -9.70
C GLU A 69 37.56 29.65 -9.93
N LYS A 70 38.24 28.53 -10.19
CA LYS A 70 39.69 28.49 -10.48
C LYS A 70 40.04 28.96 -11.88
N VAL A 71 39.15 28.71 -12.83
CA VAL A 71 39.31 29.08 -14.24
C VAL A 71 38.26 30.12 -14.58
N LYS A 72 38.71 31.23 -15.16
CA LYS A 72 37.84 32.31 -15.61
C LYS A 72 38.02 32.55 -17.10
N LYS A 73 36.91 32.58 -17.84
CA LYS A 73 36.88 32.84 -19.28
C LYS A 73 36.29 34.22 -19.55
N LEU A 74 37.00 35.02 -20.33
CA LEU A 74 36.64 36.39 -20.71
C LEU A 74 36.25 36.44 -22.19
N LYS A 75 35.34 37.36 -22.55
CA LYS A 75 35.01 37.62 -23.96
C LYS A 75 36.06 38.56 -24.54
N LYS A 76 36.62 38.25 -25.72
CA LYS A 76 37.64 39.09 -26.39
C LYS A 76 37.23 40.56 -26.49
N ARG A 77 35.96 40.82 -26.84
CA ARG A 77 35.40 42.19 -26.96
C ARG A 77 35.37 43.01 -25.65
N ASN A 78 35.53 42.36 -24.50
CA ASN A 78 35.48 43.03 -23.19
C ASN A 78 36.89 43.37 -22.66
N ILE A 79 37.95 43.02 -23.40
CA ILE A 79 39.34 43.24 -23.01
C ILE A 79 39.82 44.52 -23.71
N ALA A 80 40.23 45.51 -22.91
CA ALA A 80 40.76 46.78 -23.41
C ALA A 80 42.26 46.70 -23.74
N GLU A 81 42.96 45.69 -23.22
CA GLU A 81 44.40 45.46 -23.39
C GLU A 81 44.72 44.63 -24.63
N SER A 82 46.02 44.51 -24.98
CA SER A 82 46.46 43.61 -26.05
C SER A 82 46.12 42.16 -25.73
N LEU A 83 45.62 41.43 -26.73
CA LEU A 83 45.24 40.01 -26.62
C LEU A 83 46.45 39.07 -26.53
N ASP A 84 47.66 39.55 -26.83
CA ASP A 84 48.88 38.71 -26.90
C ASP A 84 49.24 38.03 -25.57
N ASN A 85 48.79 38.60 -24.44
CA ASN A 85 49.04 38.08 -23.10
C ASN A 85 48.00 37.05 -22.64
N TYR A 86 46.98 36.77 -23.45
CA TYR A 86 45.87 35.90 -23.09
C TYR A 86 45.95 34.57 -23.85
N LEU A 87 45.63 33.47 -23.17
CA LEU A 87 45.51 32.18 -23.85
C LEU A 87 44.12 32.05 -24.49
N GLU A 88 44.07 31.77 -25.78
CA GLU A 88 42.80 31.57 -26.48
C GLU A 88 42.12 30.25 -26.10
N ASP A 89 40.79 30.27 -26.04
CA ASP A 89 40.00 29.06 -25.85
C ASP A 89 39.94 28.25 -27.15
N LYS A 90 40.38 27.00 -27.09
CA LYS A 90 40.41 26.08 -28.25
C LYS A 90 39.01 25.72 -28.76
N PHE A 91 37.98 25.87 -27.93
CA PHE A 91 36.61 25.49 -28.27
C PHE A 91 35.73 26.69 -28.66
N ASP A 92 36.12 27.92 -28.31
CA ASP A 92 35.38 29.14 -28.64
C ASP A 92 36.35 30.29 -28.94
N GLN A 93 36.46 30.63 -30.22
CA GLN A 93 37.35 31.69 -30.70
C GLN A 93 37.00 33.09 -30.15
N ASN A 94 35.83 33.27 -29.54
CA ASN A 94 35.44 34.54 -28.92
C ASN A 94 35.85 34.65 -27.46
N LEU A 95 36.43 33.60 -26.88
CA LEU A 95 36.82 33.53 -25.48
C LEU A 95 38.33 33.38 -25.32
N VAL A 96 38.82 33.93 -24.22
CA VAL A 96 40.19 33.73 -23.74
C VAL A 96 40.17 33.43 -22.25
N TYR A 97 41.21 32.78 -21.75
CA TYR A 97 41.40 32.54 -20.32
C TYR A 97 42.02 33.77 -19.66
N ASP A 98 41.59 34.06 -18.43
CA ASP A 98 42.18 35.11 -17.59
C ASP A 98 43.68 34.84 -17.37
N GLN A 99 44.50 35.89 -17.34
CA GLN A 99 45.96 35.79 -17.20
C GLN A 99 46.40 35.07 -15.92
N SER A 100 45.57 35.11 -14.87
CA SER A 100 45.86 34.38 -13.62
C SER A 100 45.68 32.87 -13.74
N THR A 101 45.14 32.38 -14.86
CA THR A 101 44.80 30.96 -15.04
C THR A 101 46.00 30.19 -15.58
N SER A 102 46.47 29.19 -14.83
CA SER A 102 47.56 28.33 -15.31
C SER A 102 47.09 27.32 -16.35
N LEU A 103 48.00 26.85 -17.21
CA LEU A 103 47.70 25.78 -18.18
C LEU A 103 47.22 24.49 -17.49
N LEU A 104 47.73 24.22 -16.28
CA LEU A 104 47.31 23.07 -15.47
C LEU A 104 45.85 23.22 -15.03
N ASP A 105 45.46 24.41 -14.55
CA ASP A 105 44.07 24.68 -14.16
C ASP A 105 43.11 24.54 -15.34
N ILE A 106 43.52 24.98 -16.54
CA ILE A 106 42.71 24.84 -17.76
C ILE A 106 42.50 23.35 -18.10
N LYS A 107 43.55 22.53 -18.04
CA LYS A 107 43.45 21.09 -18.31
C LYS A 107 42.52 20.40 -17.31
N ASN A 108 42.67 20.73 -16.03
CA ASN A 108 41.85 20.16 -14.97
C ASN A 108 40.39 20.61 -15.07
N ASP A 109 40.10 21.89 -15.33
CA ASP A 109 38.73 22.38 -15.56
C ASP A 109 38.08 21.67 -16.75
N VAL A 110 38.80 21.47 -17.86
CA VAL A 110 38.29 20.72 -19.02
C VAL A 110 38.01 19.26 -18.64
N MET A 111 38.90 18.61 -17.89
CA MET A 111 38.71 17.23 -17.42
C MET A 111 37.48 17.11 -16.52
N VAL A 112 37.32 18.00 -15.53
CA VAL A 112 36.17 18.02 -14.62
C VAL A 112 34.87 18.29 -15.37
N LYS A 113 34.87 19.26 -16.28
CA LYS A 113 33.72 19.55 -17.13
C LYS A 113 33.33 18.34 -17.97
N TRP A 114 34.31 17.64 -18.54
CA TRP A 114 34.08 16.42 -19.31
C TRP A 114 33.48 15.31 -18.43
N ILE A 115 34.02 15.06 -17.23
CA ILE A 115 33.47 14.08 -16.28
C ILE A 115 32.00 14.39 -15.99
N ILE A 116 31.69 15.65 -15.66
CA ILE A 116 30.31 16.07 -15.36
C ILE A 116 29.42 15.81 -16.57
N ILE A 117 29.76 16.34 -17.74
CA ILE A 117 28.91 16.24 -18.95
C ILE A 117 28.66 14.79 -19.39
N ASN A 118 29.65 13.91 -19.26
CA ASN A 118 29.50 12.51 -19.65
C ASN A 118 28.68 11.68 -18.65
N SER A 119 28.48 12.17 -17.43
CA SER A 119 27.57 11.54 -16.46
C SER A 119 26.09 11.90 -16.66
N LEU A 120 25.78 12.86 -17.54
CA LEU A 120 24.44 13.41 -17.73
C LEU A 120 23.74 12.84 -18.96
N SER A 121 22.42 12.64 -18.86
CA SER A 121 21.56 12.36 -20.01
C SER A 121 21.51 13.52 -20.99
N GLU A 122 21.11 13.22 -22.23
CA GLU A 122 20.98 14.19 -23.31
C GLU A 122 20.08 15.38 -22.92
N ASN A 123 18.93 15.11 -22.28
CA ASN A 123 18.01 16.15 -21.82
C ASN A 123 18.67 17.09 -20.81
N THR A 124 19.39 16.54 -19.83
CA THR A 124 20.07 17.32 -18.82
C THR A 124 21.29 18.06 -19.39
N ARG A 125 21.99 17.46 -20.34
CA ARG A 125 23.15 18.05 -21.02
C ARG A 125 22.79 19.32 -21.78
N ARG A 126 21.64 19.35 -22.45
CA ARG A 126 21.12 20.54 -23.17
C ARG A 126 20.95 21.76 -22.27
N ILE A 127 20.69 21.57 -20.97
CA ILE A 127 20.55 22.67 -20.00
C ILE A 127 21.90 23.39 -19.81
N VAL A 128 23.03 22.68 -19.90
CA VAL A 128 24.36 23.22 -19.58
C VAL A 128 25.20 23.59 -20.79
N GLU A 129 25.00 22.94 -21.95
CA GLU A 129 25.83 23.13 -23.16
C GLU A 129 25.91 24.57 -23.65
N GLY A 130 24.85 25.36 -23.51
CA GLY A 130 24.81 26.76 -23.97
C GLY A 130 25.27 27.80 -22.95
N GLN A 131 25.45 27.42 -21.68
CA GLN A 131 25.58 28.38 -20.58
C GLN A 131 26.85 28.18 -19.74
N GLY A 132 27.31 26.95 -19.56
CA GLY A 132 28.45 26.63 -18.72
C GLY A 132 29.77 26.61 -19.48
N LYS A 133 30.59 27.67 -19.33
CA LYS A 133 31.89 27.76 -20.04
C LYS A 133 32.99 26.97 -19.35
N THR A 134 32.94 26.92 -18.01
CA THR A 134 33.88 26.22 -17.12
C THR A 134 33.17 25.14 -16.32
N ALA A 135 33.91 24.22 -15.70
CA ALA A 135 33.35 23.17 -14.84
C ALA A 135 32.55 23.77 -13.68
N PHE A 136 33.10 24.81 -13.04
CA PHE A 136 32.42 25.55 -11.97
C PHE A 136 31.05 26.09 -12.41
N GLN A 137 30.98 26.71 -13.59
CA GLN A 137 29.73 27.26 -14.10
C GLN A 137 28.71 26.17 -14.44
N VAL A 138 29.14 25.07 -15.08
CA VAL A 138 28.28 23.91 -15.33
C VAL A 138 27.73 23.36 -14.02
N TRP A 139 28.58 23.19 -13.01
CA TRP A 139 28.19 22.71 -11.68
C TRP A 139 27.14 23.62 -11.04
N LYS A 140 27.34 24.95 -11.07
CA LYS A 140 26.39 25.92 -10.52
C LYS A 140 25.06 25.97 -11.26
N ILE A 141 25.05 25.76 -12.58
CA ILE A 141 23.81 25.66 -13.35
C ILE A 141 23.02 24.43 -12.88
N LEU A 142 23.66 23.27 -12.81
CA LEU A 142 23.03 22.03 -12.33
C LEU A 142 22.53 22.17 -10.89
N GLU A 143 23.33 22.76 -10.01
CA GLU A 143 22.95 23.02 -8.62
C GLU A 143 21.69 23.89 -8.55
N ARG A 144 21.61 24.97 -9.34
CA ARG A 144 20.41 25.83 -9.37
C ARG A 144 19.20 25.16 -10.03
N SER A 145 19.41 24.35 -11.06
CA SER A 145 18.34 23.68 -11.79
C SER A 145 17.70 22.53 -11.02
N PHE A 146 18.48 21.83 -10.20
CA PHE A 146 18.06 20.58 -9.56
C PHE A 146 18.11 20.59 -8.04
N THR A 147 18.64 21.63 -7.40
CA THR A 147 18.41 21.82 -5.96
C THR A 147 17.02 22.43 -5.78
N ALA A 148 16.09 21.68 -5.20
CA ALA A 148 14.84 22.26 -4.73
C ALA A 148 15.16 23.46 -3.84
N SER A 149 14.57 24.63 -4.11
CA SER A 149 14.80 25.81 -3.26
C SER A 149 14.48 25.44 -1.81
N PRO A 150 15.20 25.98 -0.81
CA PRO A 150 14.90 25.71 0.59
C PRO A 150 13.41 25.87 0.93
N GLU A 151 12.74 26.86 0.32
CA GLU A 151 11.32 27.13 0.46
C GLU A 151 10.46 26.03 -0.18
N LYS A 152 10.82 25.58 -1.39
CA LYS A 152 10.11 24.48 -2.06
C LYS A 152 10.26 23.18 -1.27
N ARG A 153 11.48 22.85 -0.82
CA ARG A 153 11.75 21.67 0.01
C ARG A 153 11.01 21.74 1.35
N LYS A 154 10.96 22.92 1.97
CA LYS A 154 10.16 23.18 3.18
C LYS A 154 8.68 22.92 2.94
N ILE A 155 8.13 23.35 1.80
CA ILE A 155 6.72 23.08 1.44
C ILE A 155 6.50 21.57 1.23
N GLU A 156 7.41 20.90 0.52
CA GLU A 156 7.34 19.45 0.29
C GLU A 156 7.36 18.65 1.60
N ILE A 157 8.27 18.98 2.53
CA ILE A 157 8.35 18.34 3.84
C ILE A 157 7.11 18.64 4.69
N LYS A 158 6.59 19.88 4.66
CA LYS A 158 5.33 20.21 5.33
C LYS A 158 4.14 19.42 4.78
N ASN A 159 4.09 19.22 3.46
CA ASN A 159 3.07 18.38 2.83
C ASN A 159 3.23 16.91 3.23
N LYS A 160 4.46 16.39 3.25
CA LYS A 160 4.79 15.04 3.73
C LYS A 160 4.33 14.84 5.18
N LEU A 161 4.60 15.81 6.08
CA LEU A 161 4.13 15.78 7.48
C LEU A 161 2.61 15.80 7.60
N ASN A 162 1.92 16.65 6.83
CA ASN A 162 0.46 16.75 6.89
C ASN A 162 -0.24 15.48 6.36
N ASN A 163 0.39 14.81 5.39
CA ASN A 163 -0.12 13.59 4.77
C ASN A 163 0.32 12.32 5.51
N LEU A 164 1.26 12.40 6.44
CA LEU A 164 1.69 11.27 7.25
C LEU A 164 0.55 10.86 8.18
N LYS A 165 0.06 9.63 8.03
CA LYS A 165 -1.00 9.04 8.85
C LYS A 165 -0.54 7.70 9.38
N TYR A 166 -0.83 7.46 10.65
CA TYR A 166 -0.56 6.17 11.27
C TYR A 166 -1.56 5.13 10.75
N ASN A 167 -1.04 3.98 10.33
CA ASN A 167 -1.84 2.80 10.00
C ASN A 167 -1.81 1.83 11.19
N GLU A 168 -2.96 1.32 11.61
CA GLU A 168 -3.06 0.37 12.73
C GLU A 168 -2.34 -0.96 12.46
N ASP A 169 -2.15 -1.31 11.18
CA ASP A 169 -1.34 -2.48 10.78
C ASP A 169 0.18 -2.23 10.87
N GLU A 170 0.61 -0.98 11.06
CA GLU A 170 2.01 -0.60 11.18
C GLU A 170 2.47 -0.59 12.65
N ASP A 171 3.69 -1.07 12.89
CA ASP A 171 4.33 -0.94 14.21
C ASP A 171 4.52 0.55 14.56
N ILE A 172 3.99 0.96 15.70
CA ILE A 172 4.05 2.35 16.18
C ILE A 172 5.49 2.88 16.26
N ASN A 173 6.48 2.05 16.55
CA ASN A 173 7.88 2.44 16.58
C ASN A 173 8.38 2.84 15.18
N ILE A 174 7.99 2.10 14.15
CA ILE A 174 8.35 2.40 12.76
C ILE A 174 7.71 3.71 12.35
N PHE A 175 6.43 3.91 12.69
CA PHE A 175 5.72 5.15 12.41
C PHE A 175 6.37 6.36 13.11
N LEU A 176 6.67 6.26 14.41
CA LEU A 176 7.32 7.34 15.17
C LEU A 176 8.71 7.67 14.62
N ALA A 177 9.48 6.67 14.16
CA ALA A 177 10.76 6.91 13.51
C ALA A 177 10.60 7.67 12.18
N LYS A 178 9.61 7.31 11.35
CA LYS A 178 9.30 8.04 10.10
C LYS A 178 8.90 9.49 10.38
N LEU A 179 8.07 9.69 11.40
CA LEU A 179 7.64 11.01 11.83
C LEU A 179 8.83 11.85 12.33
N GLN A 180 9.67 11.28 13.19
CA GLN A 180 10.87 11.94 13.71
C GLN A 180 11.82 12.34 12.58
N ASN A 181 12.15 11.42 11.67
CA ASN A 181 13.04 11.71 10.55
C ASN A 181 12.50 12.87 9.69
N THR A 182 11.19 12.92 9.47
CA THR A 182 10.57 13.99 8.68
C THR A 182 10.58 15.33 9.43
N ILE A 183 10.47 15.32 10.76
CA ILE A 183 10.63 16.51 11.61
C ILE A 183 12.08 17.00 11.56
N ASP A 184 13.05 16.11 11.72
CA ASP A 184 14.48 16.46 11.66
C ASP A 184 14.85 17.06 10.30
N GLU A 185 14.33 16.50 9.20
CA GLU A 185 14.48 17.06 7.85
C GLU A 185 13.97 18.52 7.76
N LEU A 186 12.89 18.87 8.48
CA LEU A 186 12.34 20.22 8.50
C LEU A 186 13.17 21.16 9.38
N GLU A 187 13.63 20.69 10.54
CA GLU A 187 14.42 21.46 11.49
C GLU A 187 15.79 21.87 10.93
N ILE A 188 16.36 21.05 10.05
CA ILE A 188 17.59 21.36 9.31
C ILE A 188 17.42 22.60 8.41
N ILE A 189 16.21 22.88 7.90
CA ILE A 189 15.97 23.91 6.88
C ILE A 189 15.42 25.22 7.46
N ASP A 190 14.55 25.15 8.47
CA ASP A 190 13.83 26.33 8.98
C ASP A 190 14.33 26.73 10.37
N HIS A 191 14.03 25.90 11.37
CA HIS A 191 14.42 26.04 12.77
C HIS A 191 13.87 24.85 13.57
N GLU A 192 14.39 24.66 14.78
CA GLU A 192 13.90 23.66 15.73
C GLU A 192 12.42 23.89 16.10
N LEU A 193 11.60 22.84 16.00
CA LEU A 193 10.20 22.90 16.40
C LEU A 193 10.07 22.67 17.90
N SER A 194 9.25 23.49 18.56
CA SER A 194 8.91 23.23 19.96
C SER A 194 8.20 21.88 20.14
N ASP A 195 8.42 21.22 21.28
CA ASP A 195 7.80 19.95 21.63
C ASP A 195 6.26 19.98 21.54
N THR A 196 5.65 21.13 21.84
CA THR A 196 4.20 21.31 21.72
C THR A 196 3.72 21.24 20.27
N VAL A 197 4.50 21.78 19.33
CA VAL A 197 4.20 21.65 17.90
C VAL A 197 4.38 20.21 17.45
N LYS A 198 5.45 19.53 17.88
CA LYS A 198 5.70 18.10 17.59
C LYS A 198 4.54 17.23 18.09
N ALA A 199 4.08 17.46 19.31
CA ALA A 199 2.91 16.79 19.89
C ALA A 199 1.63 17.03 19.08
N GLY A 200 1.40 18.27 18.62
CA GLY A 200 0.27 18.61 17.76
C GLY A 200 0.33 17.96 16.38
N ILE A 201 1.52 17.75 15.82
CA ILE A 201 1.71 16.99 14.56
C ILE A 201 1.35 15.51 14.79
N LEU A 202 1.89 14.90 15.85
CA LEU A 202 1.59 13.50 16.20
C LEU A 202 0.08 13.28 16.37
N ASN A 203 -0.60 14.14 17.13
CA ASN A 203 -2.04 14.02 17.34
C ASN A 203 -2.87 14.10 16.04
N ARG A 204 -2.45 14.92 15.07
CA ARG A 204 -3.10 15.02 13.76
C ARG A 204 -2.82 13.80 12.86
N ALA A 205 -1.68 13.13 13.08
CA ALA A 205 -1.28 11.97 12.31
C ALA A 205 -1.94 10.67 12.79
N LEU A 206 -2.41 10.63 14.04
CA LEU A 206 -3.17 9.51 14.59
C LEU A 206 -4.65 9.50 14.10
N PRO A 207 -5.23 8.31 13.89
CA PRO A 207 -6.66 8.13 13.60
C PRO A 207 -7.53 8.46 14.82
N ASP A 208 -8.80 8.78 14.58
CA ASP A 208 -9.71 9.33 15.61
C ASP A 208 -9.88 8.44 16.85
N ASN A 209 -9.91 7.12 16.66
CA ASN A 209 -9.96 6.13 17.73
C ASN A 209 -8.73 6.18 18.66
N LEU A 210 -7.59 6.67 18.18
CA LEU A 210 -6.35 6.82 18.94
C LEU A 210 -6.08 8.26 19.41
N ARG A 211 -6.85 9.25 18.93
CA ARG A 211 -6.73 10.66 19.38
C ARG A 211 -7.16 10.88 20.83
N PHE A 212 -7.84 9.91 21.44
CA PHE A 212 -8.25 9.95 22.86
C PHE A 212 -7.12 9.60 23.83
N ILE A 213 -5.99 9.12 23.32
CA ILE A 213 -4.77 9.07 24.10
C ILE A 213 -4.54 10.51 24.57
N ASN A 214 -4.32 10.72 25.86
CA ASN A 214 -4.10 12.06 26.40
C ASN A 214 -2.69 12.55 26.01
N VAL A 215 -2.42 12.63 24.70
CA VAL A 215 -1.16 13.04 24.05
C VAL A 215 -0.73 14.42 24.59
N PHE A 216 -1.69 15.21 25.07
CA PHE A 216 -1.45 16.51 25.67
C PHE A 216 -0.83 16.49 27.07
N GLN A 217 -0.89 15.36 27.78
CA GLN A 217 -0.30 15.22 29.12
C GLN A 217 1.23 15.40 29.10
N PHE A 218 1.88 15.04 27.99
CA PHE A 218 3.32 15.18 27.79
C PHE A 218 3.66 16.15 26.65
N LYS A 219 2.78 17.10 26.31
CA LYS A 219 2.97 18.03 25.18
C LYS A 219 4.23 18.90 25.25
N ASN A 220 4.86 19.00 26.41
CA ASN A 220 6.07 19.80 26.64
C ASN A 220 7.34 18.94 26.70
N ASP A 221 7.23 17.62 26.53
CA ASP A 221 8.35 16.68 26.58
C ASP A 221 8.14 15.61 25.51
N TRP A 222 8.68 15.89 24.33
CA TRP A 222 8.51 15.05 23.14
C TRP A 222 8.99 13.61 23.38
N LYS A 223 10.09 13.44 24.11
CA LYS A 223 10.67 12.12 24.39
C LYS A 223 9.75 11.29 25.27
N LYS A 224 9.21 11.87 26.35
CA LYS A 224 8.22 11.19 27.20
C LYS A 224 6.95 10.88 26.42
N LEU A 225 6.52 11.78 25.55
CA LEU A 225 5.35 11.56 24.72
C LEU A 225 5.52 10.37 23.77
N CYS A 226 6.66 10.27 23.07
CA CYS A 226 6.94 9.13 22.21
C CYS A 226 6.95 7.81 22.98
N ASN A 227 7.55 7.78 24.17
CA ASN A 227 7.57 6.57 24.99
C ASN A 227 6.16 6.18 25.44
N TYR A 228 5.37 7.15 25.91
CA TYR A 228 3.97 6.91 26.28
C TYR A 228 3.13 6.39 25.10
N ALA A 229 3.32 6.96 23.91
CA ALA A 229 2.62 6.50 22.71
C ALA A 229 3.00 5.05 22.34
N LYS A 230 4.27 4.68 22.50
CA LYS A 230 4.74 3.29 22.26
C LYS A 230 4.12 2.29 23.20
N ASP A 231 3.89 2.67 24.45
CA ASP A 231 3.33 1.78 25.45
C ASP A 231 1.80 1.66 25.30
N VAL A 232 1.12 2.78 25.06
CA VAL A 232 -0.35 2.84 25.14
C VAL A 232 -1.06 2.50 23.83
N ILE A 233 -0.51 2.87 22.66
CA ILE A 233 -1.17 2.62 21.37
C ILE A 233 -1.39 1.11 21.12
N PRO A 234 -0.38 0.23 21.29
CA PRO A 234 -0.57 -1.20 21.08
C PRO A 234 -1.66 -1.79 21.99
N ASP A 235 -1.71 -1.39 23.27
CA ASP A 235 -2.70 -1.85 24.24
C ASP A 235 -4.13 -1.44 23.84
N ILE A 236 -4.30 -0.22 23.32
CA ILE A 236 -5.60 0.26 22.81
C ILE A 236 -6.01 -0.53 21.57
N ILE A 237 -5.10 -0.71 20.60
CA ILE A 237 -5.38 -1.49 19.38
C ILE A 237 -5.79 -2.91 19.76
N PHE A 238 -5.04 -3.56 20.66
CA PHE A 238 -5.35 -4.89 21.15
C PHE A 238 -6.71 -4.95 21.86
N SER A 239 -7.02 -3.96 22.69
CA SER A 239 -8.31 -3.87 23.39
C SER A 239 -9.47 -3.70 22.41
N ASN A 240 -9.33 -2.81 21.42
CA ASN A 240 -10.33 -2.58 20.39
C ASN A 240 -10.55 -3.84 19.54
N ALA A 241 -9.48 -4.53 19.13
CA ALA A 241 -9.59 -5.79 18.40
C ALA A 241 -10.37 -6.84 19.21
N LYS A 242 -10.09 -6.95 20.51
CA LYS A 242 -10.80 -7.88 21.41
C LYS A 242 -12.28 -7.52 21.58
N GLU A 243 -12.64 -6.24 21.63
CA GLU A 243 -14.04 -5.81 21.69
C GLU A 243 -14.77 -6.10 20.38
N THR A 244 -14.14 -5.84 19.23
CA THR A 244 -14.70 -6.15 17.91
C THR A 244 -15.00 -7.64 17.78
N ILE A 245 -14.05 -8.51 18.16
CA ILE A 245 -14.26 -9.98 18.15
C ILE A 245 -15.45 -10.38 19.03
N LYS A 246 -15.55 -9.83 20.25
CA LYS A 246 -16.69 -10.11 21.15
C LYS A 246 -18.03 -9.64 20.58
N LEU A 247 -18.06 -8.52 19.87
CA LEU A 247 -19.26 -8.00 19.22
C LEU A 247 -19.68 -8.89 18.05
N GLU A 248 -18.72 -9.34 17.24
CA GLU A 248 -18.95 -10.30 16.16
C GLU A 248 -19.49 -11.62 16.69
N GLU A 249 -18.89 -12.19 17.74
CA GLU A 249 -19.38 -13.41 18.40
C GLU A 249 -20.82 -13.27 18.90
N LYS A 250 -21.15 -12.14 19.54
CA LYS A 250 -22.52 -11.83 19.99
C LYS A 250 -23.49 -11.74 18.82
N SER A 251 -23.10 -11.09 17.72
CA SER A 251 -23.93 -10.96 16.53
C SER A 251 -24.20 -12.31 15.86
N LEU A 252 -23.17 -13.17 15.77
CA LEU A 252 -23.27 -14.54 15.26
C LEU A 252 -24.18 -15.40 16.14
N PHE A 253 -24.06 -15.27 17.46
CA PHE A 253 -24.92 -15.97 18.42
C PHE A 253 -26.39 -15.57 18.27
N LEU A 254 -26.67 -14.26 18.10
CA LEU A 254 -28.03 -13.76 17.87
C LEU A 254 -28.61 -14.24 16.53
N MET A 255 -27.81 -14.23 15.46
CA MET A 255 -28.23 -14.77 14.16
C MET A 255 -28.57 -16.27 14.27
N ARG A 256 -27.73 -17.06 14.96
CA ARG A 256 -27.94 -18.49 15.16
C ARG A 256 -29.20 -18.78 15.97
N SER A 257 -29.45 -17.99 17.01
CA SER A 257 -30.65 -18.11 17.87
C SER A 257 -31.93 -17.74 17.11
N ASN A 258 -31.87 -16.75 16.23
CA ASN A 258 -33.02 -16.41 15.39
C ASN A 258 -33.31 -17.49 14.35
N GLN A 259 -32.28 -18.15 13.82
CA GLN A 259 -32.44 -19.24 12.86
C GLN A 259 -33.04 -20.50 13.50
N THR A 260 -32.59 -20.86 14.71
CA THR A 260 -33.18 -21.98 15.47
C THR A 260 -34.64 -21.70 15.83
N ASN A 261 -34.99 -20.46 16.20
CA ASN A 261 -36.37 -20.07 16.47
C ASN A 261 -37.27 -20.12 15.22
N LYS A 262 -36.76 -19.72 14.05
CA LYS A 262 -37.49 -19.87 12.77
C LYS A 262 -37.74 -21.34 12.43
N ASN A 263 -36.72 -22.18 12.61
CA ASN A 263 -36.83 -23.62 12.36
C ASN A 263 -37.82 -24.28 13.32
N LYS A 264 -37.80 -23.91 14.60
CA LYS A 264 -38.76 -24.42 15.60
C LYS A 264 -40.21 -24.05 15.22
N LYS A 265 -40.46 -22.79 14.85
CA LYS A 265 -41.79 -22.36 14.37
C LYS A 265 -42.26 -23.13 13.13
N GLN A 266 -41.35 -23.45 12.20
CA GLN A 266 -41.69 -24.28 11.04
C GLN A 266 -42.04 -25.73 11.44
N ILE A 267 -41.28 -26.32 12.37
CA ILE A 267 -41.55 -27.65 12.89
C ILE A 267 -42.90 -27.69 13.61
N ASP A 268 -43.17 -26.72 14.49
CA ASP A 268 -44.45 -26.62 15.21
C ASP A 268 -45.62 -26.45 14.23
N LEU A 269 -45.45 -25.63 13.18
CA LEU A 269 -46.45 -25.47 12.12
C LEU A 269 -46.69 -26.77 11.33
N PHE A 270 -45.63 -27.54 11.07
CA PHE A 270 -45.73 -28.83 10.40
C PHE A 270 -46.45 -29.86 11.28
N GLN A 271 -46.16 -29.89 12.59
CA GLN A 271 -46.84 -30.74 13.55
C GLN A 271 -48.33 -30.40 13.66
N MET A 272 -48.69 -29.11 13.79
CA MET A 272 -50.09 -28.68 13.79
C MET A 272 -50.83 -29.06 12.51
N LYS A 273 -50.18 -28.96 11.34
CA LYS A 273 -50.78 -29.41 10.07
C LYS A 273 -51.01 -30.92 10.07
N LYS A 274 -50.04 -31.69 10.57
CA LYS A 274 -50.14 -33.15 10.67
C LYS A 274 -51.30 -33.56 11.58
N GLU A 275 -51.46 -32.94 12.75
CA GLU A 275 -52.58 -33.19 13.66
C GLU A 275 -53.93 -32.86 13.02
N LYS A 276 -54.02 -31.74 12.29
CA LYS A 276 -55.24 -31.40 11.54
C LYS A 276 -55.58 -32.43 10.47
N MET A 277 -54.59 -32.96 9.75
CA MET A 277 -54.82 -34.02 8.75
C MET A 277 -55.26 -35.34 9.40
N VAL A 278 -54.66 -35.73 10.53
CA VAL A 278 -55.08 -36.92 11.29
C VAL A 278 -56.51 -36.76 11.80
N ASN A 279 -56.86 -35.59 12.36
CA ASN A 279 -58.21 -35.33 12.81
C ASN A 279 -59.23 -35.33 11.67
N ALA A 280 -58.90 -34.77 10.51
CA ALA A 280 -59.76 -34.81 9.33
C ALA A 280 -60.00 -36.26 8.85
N SER A 281 -58.94 -37.07 8.80
CA SER A 281 -59.04 -38.49 8.43
C SER A 281 -59.89 -39.29 9.43
N ASN A 282 -59.78 -39.00 10.74
CA ASN A 282 -60.63 -39.60 11.76
C ASN A 282 -62.11 -39.22 11.58
N VAL A 283 -62.40 -37.96 11.22
CA VAL A 283 -63.77 -37.50 10.94
C VAL A 283 -64.34 -38.19 9.70
N GLU A 284 -63.56 -38.35 8.63
CA GLU A 284 -63.97 -39.12 7.45
C GLU A 284 -64.26 -40.58 7.79
N CYS A 285 -63.42 -41.23 8.61
CA CYS A 285 -63.64 -42.59 9.08
C CYS A 285 -64.94 -42.74 9.89
N LEU A 286 -65.25 -41.76 10.74
CA LEU A 286 -66.50 -41.73 11.52
C LEU A 286 -67.72 -41.54 10.60
N ALA A 287 -67.63 -40.66 9.60
CA ALA A 287 -68.70 -40.45 8.63
C ALA A 287 -69.00 -41.72 7.81
N ILE A 288 -67.95 -42.42 7.32
CA ILE A 288 -68.09 -43.70 6.61
C ILE A 288 -68.75 -44.74 7.52
N SER A 289 -68.37 -44.79 8.80
CA SER A 289 -68.95 -45.71 9.78
C SER A 289 -70.44 -45.42 10.02
N LEU A 290 -70.83 -44.15 10.10
CA LEU A 290 -72.22 -43.73 10.28
C LEU A 290 -73.10 -44.14 9.08
N VAL A 291 -72.64 -43.84 7.86
CA VAL A 291 -73.33 -44.23 6.61
C VAL A 291 -73.48 -45.75 6.53
N THR A 292 -72.47 -46.50 6.96
CA THR A 292 -72.53 -47.97 7.00
C THR A 292 -73.61 -48.48 7.96
N VAL A 293 -73.78 -47.82 9.10
CA VAL A 293 -74.85 -48.14 10.07
C VAL A 293 -76.22 -47.82 9.49
N GLU A 294 -76.39 -46.65 8.86
CA GLU A 294 -77.66 -46.26 8.22
C GLU A 294 -78.06 -47.25 7.11
N ILE A 295 -77.11 -47.67 6.26
CA ILE A 295 -77.35 -48.68 5.23
C ILE A 295 -77.78 -50.02 5.85
N LYS A 296 -77.18 -50.42 6.98
CA LYS A 296 -77.60 -51.64 7.69
C LYS A 296 -79.03 -51.52 8.20
N ILE A 297 -79.40 -50.39 8.83
CA ILE A 297 -80.75 -50.11 9.33
C ILE A 297 -81.76 -50.15 8.18
N PHE A 298 -81.44 -49.54 7.04
CA PHE A 298 -82.29 -49.53 5.87
C PHE A 298 -82.49 -50.95 5.31
N LYS A 299 -81.42 -51.75 5.23
CA LYS A 299 -81.51 -53.16 4.80
C LYS A 299 -82.36 -54.01 5.74
N THR A 300 -82.28 -53.82 7.05
CA THR A 300 -83.14 -54.56 8.00
C THR A 300 -84.59 -54.13 7.89
N LYS A 301 -84.87 -52.83 7.71
CA LYS A 301 -86.23 -52.34 7.47
C LYS A 301 -86.83 -52.91 6.19
N ALA A 302 -86.09 -52.86 5.08
CA ALA A 302 -86.54 -53.44 3.81
C ALA A 302 -86.80 -54.95 3.92
N LYS A 303 -85.98 -55.70 4.67
CA LYS A 303 -86.24 -57.13 4.94
C LYS A 303 -87.52 -57.35 5.73
N GLN A 304 -87.81 -56.49 6.71
CA GLN A 304 -89.05 -56.56 7.49
C GLN A 304 -90.26 -56.26 6.60
N ASP A 305 -90.21 -55.20 5.80
CA ASP A 305 -91.30 -54.82 4.89
C ASP A 305 -91.59 -55.93 3.86
N ILE A 306 -90.54 -56.59 3.35
CA ILE A 306 -90.68 -57.78 2.48
C ILE A 306 -91.35 -58.93 3.24
N ALA A 307 -90.93 -59.22 4.47
CA ALA A 307 -91.50 -60.29 5.28
C ALA A 307 -93.00 -60.06 5.56
N ASP A 308 -93.37 -58.81 5.88
CA ASP A 308 -94.75 -58.38 6.11
C ASP A 308 -95.61 -58.47 4.83
N LEU A 309 -95.02 -58.18 3.66
CA LEU A 309 -95.70 -58.38 2.37
C LEU A 309 -95.91 -59.87 2.03
N THR A 310 -94.95 -60.74 2.31
CA THR A 310 -95.12 -62.20 2.12
C THR A 310 -96.19 -62.77 3.03
N THR A 311 -96.22 -62.40 4.30
CA THR A 311 -97.26 -62.85 5.23
C THR A 311 -98.64 -62.35 4.81
N LYS A 312 -98.74 -61.09 4.34
CA LYS A 312 -100.00 -60.55 3.79
C LYS A 312 -100.46 -61.32 2.54
N LYS A 313 -99.52 -61.71 1.66
CA LYS A 313 -99.80 -62.53 0.46
C LYS A 313 -100.26 -63.94 0.82
N GLU A 314 -99.66 -64.56 1.85
CA GLU A 314 -100.11 -65.86 2.36
C GLU A 314 -101.51 -65.82 2.98
N THR A 315 -101.86 -64.73 3.67
CA THR A 315 -103.22 -64.55 4.20
C THR A 315 -104.26 -64.36 3.09
N THR A 316 -103.93 -63.62 2.03
CA THR A 316 -104.83 -63.47 0.87
C THR A 316 -105.01 -64.79 0.12
N LEU A 317 -103.93 -65.57 -0.06
CA LEU A 317 -104.02 -66.89 -0.69
C LEU A 317 -104.87 -67.88 0.13
N LYS A 318 -104.83 -67.80 1.48
CA LYS A 318 -105.68 -68.61 2.36
C LYS A 318 -107.16 -68.20 2.27
N GLU A 319 -107.45 -66.92 2.13
CA GLU A 319 -108.82 -66.41 1.91
C GLU A 319 -109.37 -66.82 0.54
N GLU A 320 -108.57 -66.70 -0.53
CA GLU A 320 -108.96 -67.15 -1.87
C GLU A 320 -109.22 -68.66 -1.90
N ASN A 321 -108.37 -69.47 -1.25
CA ASN A 321 -108.60 -70.91 -1.12
C ASN A 321 -109.86 -71.23 -0.28
N SER A 322 -110.17 -70.46 0.76
CA SER A 322 -111.43 -70.61 1.51
C SER A 322 -112.66 -70.28 0.65
N ILE A 323 -112.57 -69.34 -0.28
CA ILE A 323 -113.65 -68.98 -1.22
C ILE A 323 -113.86 -70.11 -2.24
N VAL A 324 -112.77 -70.66 -2.80
CA VAL A 324 -112.83 -71.82 -3.71
C VAL A 324 -113.45 -73.05 -3.02
N THR A 325 -113.10 -73.28 -1.75
CA THR A 325 -113.66 -74.41 -0.98
C THR A 325 -115.16 -74.22 -0.67
N LYS A 326 -115.60 -72.97 -0.43
CA LYS A 326 -117.03 -72.64 -0.28
C LYS A 326 -117.80 -72.81 -1.60
N GLN A 327 -117.21 -72.44 -2.74
CA GLN A 327 -117.82 -72.68 -4.06
C GLN A 327 -117.92 -74.17 -4.43
N GLN A 328 -116.97 -75.00 -3.98
CA GLN A 328 -117.03 -76.46 -4.16
C GLN A 328 -118.06 -77.14 -3.25
N LYS A 329 -118.37 -76.61 -2.06
CA LYS A 329 -119.48 -77.09 -1.22
C LYS A 329 -120.87 -76.76 -1.79
N ILE A 330 -121.02 -75.63 -2.49
CA ILE A 330 -122.28 -75.28 -3.16
C ILE A 330 -122.58 -76.20 -4.35
N LYS A 331 -121.56 -76.78 -5.01
CA LYS A 331 -121.75 -77.77 -6.09
C LYS A 331 -122.06 -79.20 -5.62
N LYS A 332 -122.06 -79.49 -4.32
CA LYS A 332 -122.33 -80.83 -3.76
C LYS A 332 -123.68 -80.99 -3.05
N ASN A 333 -124.54 -79.97 -3.09
CA ASN A 333 -125.94 -80.06 -2.66
C ASN A 333 -126.93 -79.99 -3.84
N ASN A 334 -126.45 -80.31 -5.05
CA ASN A 334 -127.29 -80.82 -6.15
C ASN A 334 -127.41 -82.33 -6.01
#